data_AF-A0A652M4E4-F1
#
_entry.id   AF-A0A652M4E4-F1
#
_cell.length_a   1.000
_cell.length_b   1.000
_cell.length_c   1.000
_cell.angle_alpha   90.00
_cell.angle_beta   90.00
_cell.angle_gamma   90.00
#
_symmetry.space_group_name_H-M   'P 1'
#
loop_
_entity.id
_entity.type
_entity.pdbx_description
1 polymer ?
#
loop_
_entity_poly.entity_id
_entity_poly.type
_entity_poly.pdbx_seq_one_letter_code
_entity_poly.pdbx_strand_id
1 'polypeptide(L)'
;MLTSLKECGTIRDLLAGHALQTLGPDDSSAVTTHVTNCGGSCRDEYDRLAAVPDHLTLLREALLCERDAERRTRVADRRECAHVPIRRRNPARAASARRLTLAQWVSRTACVR
;
A
#
# COMPACT_ATOMS: atom_id res chain seq x y z
N MET A 1 -35.13 16.91 3.05
CA MET A 1 -34.26 15.77 3.42
C MET A 1 -34.05 14.74 2.30
N LEU A 2 -35.06 14.37 1.49
CA LEU A 2 -34.88 13.44 0.35
C LEU A 2 -33.93 13.96 -0.75
N THR A 3 -33.89 15.27 -0.99
CA THR A 3 -32.96 15.91 -1.94
C THR A 3 -31.51 15.75 -1.49
N SER A 4 -31.24 16.03 -0.22
CA SER A 4 -29.94 15.84 0.42
C SER A 4 -29.46 14.37 0.36
N LEU A 5 -30.35 13.39 0.50
CA LEU A 5 -30.00 11.97 0.35
C LEU A 5 -29.65 11.58 -1.09
N LYS A 6 -30.36 12.11 -2.08
CA LYS A 6 -30.01 11.92 -3.50
C LYS A 6 -28.67 12.54 -3.85
N GLU A 7 -28.43 13.77 -3.39
CA GLU A 7 -27.15 14.48 -3.55
C GLU A 7 -25.99 13.71 -2.89
N CYS A 8 -26.19 13.16 -1.69
CA CYS A 8 -25.20 12.30 -1.03
C CYS A 8 -24.93 10.99 -1.81
N GLY A 9 -25.92 10.47 -2.54
CA GLY A 9 -25.76 9.30 -3.40
C GLY A 9 -24.89 9.64 -4.61
N THR A 10 -25.24 10.69 -5.34
CA THR A 10 -24.49 11.13 -6.52
C THR A 10 -23.05 11.52 -6.18
N ILE A 11 -22.81 12.18 -5.05
CA ILE A 11 -21.45 12.54 -4.64
C ILE A 11 -20.63 11.29 -4.30
N ARG A 12 -21.21 10.29 -3.63
CA ARG A 12 -20.52 9.02 -3.36
C ARG A 12 -20.07 8.31 -4.63
N ASP A 13 -20.91 8.31 -5.67
CA ASP A 13 -20.55 7.72 -6.96
C ASP A 13 -19.35 8.44 -7.62
N LEU A 14 -19.20 9.75 -7.35
CA LEU A 14 -18.09 10.57 -7.85
C LEU A 14 -16.82 10.50 -6.98
N LEU A 15 -16.91 10.10 -5.70
CA LEU A 15 -15.76 10.12 -4.78
C LEU A 15 -14.57 9.31 -5.29
N ALA A 16 -14.81 8.15 -5.90
CA ALA A 16 -13.74 7.28 -6.40
C ALA A 16 -12.93 7.95 -7.52
N GLY A 17 -13.62 8.59 -8.48
CA GLY A 17 -12.94 9.32 -9.55
C GLY A 17 -12.23 10.58 -9.04
N HIS A 18 -12.76 11.21 -7.98
CA HIS A 18 -12.13 12.37 -7.36
C HIS A 18 -10.82 11.96 -6.67
N ALA A 19 -10.85 10.88 -5.90
CA ALA A 19 -9.66 10.34 -5.22
C ALA A 19 -8.56 9.90 -6.20
N LEU A 20 -8.94 9.44 -7.40
CA LEU A 20 -8.01 9.07 -8.47
C LEU A 20 -7.67 10.23 -9.42
N GLN A 21 -8.18 11.45 -9.16
CA GLN A 21 -7.98 12.63 -10.01
C GLN A 21 -8.43 12.43 -11.47
N THR A 22 -9.43 11.59 -11.71
CA THR A 22 -9.97 11.30 -13.05
C THR A 22 -11.20 12.13 -13.40
N LEU A 23 -11.68 12.96 -12.46
CA LEU A 23 -12.88 13.76 -12.59
C LEU A 23 -12.60 15.13 -13.19
N GLY A 24 -13.58 15.66 -13.93
CA GLY A 24 -13.52 17.02 -14.46
C GLY A 24 -13.47 18.07 -13.34
N PRO A 25 -12.99 19.29 -13.64
CA PRO A 25 -12.86 20.35 -12.64
C PRO A 25 -14.20 20.77 -12.02
N ASP A 26 -15.27 20.78 -12.81
CA ASP A 26 -16.61 21.16 -12.35
C ASP A 26 -17.16 20.17 -11.33
N ASP A 27 -17.07 18.88 -11.64
CA ASP A 27 -17.54 17.83 -10.73
C ASP A 27 -16.65 17.70 -9.49
N SER A 28 -15.34 17.94 -9.64
CA SER A 28 -14.40 17.96 -8.51
C SER A 28 -14.72 19.09 -7.52
N SER A 29 -15.03 20.28 -8.04
CA SER A 29 -15.51 21.41 -7.25
C SER A 29 -16.83 21.10 -6.55
N ALA A 30 -17.76 20.41 -7.23
CA ALA A 30 -19.03 19.99 -6.65
C ALA A 30 -18.87 18.99 -5.50
N VAL A 31 -17.98 18.00 -5.65
CA VAL A 31 -17.63 17.04 -4.58
C VAL A 31 -17.04 17.77 -3.37
N THR A 32 -16.07 18.65 -3.60
CA THR A 32 -15.40 19.39 -2.53
C THR A 32 -16.39 20.27 -1.75
N THR A 33 -17.22 21.02 -2.47
CA THR A 33 -18.23 21.92 -1.87
C THR A 33 -19.30 21.15 -1.10
N HIS A 34 -19.69 19.96 -1.59
CA HIS A 34 -20.65 19.12 -0.89
C HIS A 34 -20.05 18.56 0.41
N VAL A 35 -18.84 18.01 0.37
CA VAL A 35 -18.19 17.37 1.53
C VAL A 35 -17.93 18.39 2.66
N THR A 36 -17.61 19.65 2.34
CA THR A 36 -17.44 20.70 3.37
C THR A 36 -18.73 21.06 4.09
N ASN A 37 -19.86 20.96 3.38
CA ASN A 37 -21.17 21.41 3.87
C ASN A 37 -22.04 20.26 4.38
N CYS A 38 -21.72 19.03 4.02
CA CYS A 38 -22.46 17.84 4.42
C CYS A 38 -22.04 17.41 5.82
N GLY A 39 -22.94 17.59 6.80
CA GLY A 39 -22.78 17.07 8.17
C GLY A 39 -23.01 15.55 8.30
N GLY A 40 -22.94 14.80 7.20
CA GLY A 40 -23.21 13.36 7.12
C GLY A 40 -21.97 12.51 6.78
N SER A 41 -22.19 11.22 6.55
CA SER A 41 -21.12 10.21 6.32
C SER A 41 -20.27 10.42 5.07
N CYS A 42 -20.64 11.35 4.19
CA CYS A 42 -19.90 11.68 2.97
C CYS A 42 -18.49 12.19 3.26
N ARG A 43 -18.29 12.87 4.40
CA ARG A 43 -16.97 13.36 4.81
C ARG A 43 -16.04 12.24 5.23
N ASP A 44 -16.52 11.31 6.05
CA ASP A 44 -15.74 10.15 6.49
C ASP A 44 -15.32 9.26 5.31
N GLU A 45 -16.21 9.09 4.33
CA GLU A 45 -15.93 8.32 3.11
C GLU A 45 -14.93 9.03 2.21
N TYR A 46 -15.06 10.35 2.04
CA TYR A 46 -14.08 11.19 1.35
C TYR A 46 -12.70 11.08 1.99
N ASP A 47 -12.59 11.24 3.32
CA ASP A 47 -11.32 11.21 4.04
C ASP A 47 -10.61 9.85 3.89
N ARG A 48 -11.37 8.75 3.94
CA ARG A 48 -10.83 7.40 3.70
C ARG A 48 -10.28 7.24 2.29
N LEU A 49 -11.00 7.72 1.28
CA LEU A 49 -10.58 7.62 -0.12
C LEU A 49 -9.41 8.56 -0.44
N ALA A 50 -9.41 9.76 0.16
CA ALA A 50 -8.33 10.73 0.02
C ALA A 50 -7.00 10.23 0.61
N ALA A 51 -7.02 9.32 1.58
CA ALA A 51 -5.82 8.69 2.13
C ALA A 51 -5.25 7.56 1.25
N VAL A 52 -5.99 7.05 0.25
CA VAL A 52 -5.54 5.93 -0.60
C VAL A 52 -4.28 6.27 -1.41
N PRO A 53 -4.17 7.43 -2.07
CA PRO A 53 -2.95 7.82 -2.79
C PRO A 53 -1.70 7.82 -1.91
N ASP A 54 -1.79 8.31 -0.68
CA ASP A 54 -0.66 8.34 0.26
C ASP A 54 -0.23 6.93 0.65
N HIS A 55 -1.18 6.05 0.98
CA HIS A 55 -0.88 4.64 1.26
C HIS A 55 -0.25 3.93 0.05
N LEU A 56 -0.74 4.19 -1.16
CA LEU A 56 -0.15 3.63 -2.38
C LEU A 56 1.27 4.15 -2.62
N THR A 57 1.54 5.41 -2.28
CA THR A 57 2.88 5.99 -2.38
C THR A 57 3.84 5.31 -1.41
N LEU A 58 3.45 5.17 -0.14
CA LEU A 58 4.23 4.45 0.87
C LEU A 58 4.53 3.00 0.46
N LEU A 59 3.54 2.29 -0.09
CA LEU A 59 3.74 0.92 -0.58
C LEU A 59 4.71 0.86 -1.77
N ARG A 60 4.62 1.81 -2.71
CA ARG A 60 5.56 1.89 -3.83
C ARG A 60 6.98 2.17 -3.34
N GLU A 61 7.15 3.10 -2.40
CA GLU A 61 8.44 3.40 -1.79
C GLU A 61 9.03 2.20 -1.05
N ALA A 62 8.22 1.47 -0.28
CA ALA A 62 8.64 0.26 0.41
C ALA A 62 9.11 -0.82 -0.59
N LEU A 63 8.36 -1.05 -1.67
CA LEU A 63 8.74 -2.00 -2.72
C LEU A 63 10.03 -1.60 -3.45
N LEU A 64 10.25 -0.30 -3.68
CA LEU A 64 11.50 0.20 -4.25
C LEU A 64 12.69 -0.03 -3.30
N CYS A 65 12.50 0.23 -2.01
CA CYS A 65 13.51 0.00 -0.98
C CYS A 65 13.90 -1.49 -0.88
N GLU A 66 12.91 -2.40 -0.91
CA GLU A 66 13.16 -3.84 -0.92
C GLU A 66 13.95 -4.28 -2.16
N ARG A 67 13.58 -3.77 -3.34
CA ARG A 67 14.29 -4.07 -4.59
C ARG A 67 15.75 -3.60 -4.54
N ASP A 68 15.99 -2.43 -3.96
CA ASP A 68 17.36 -1.89 -3.82
C ASP A 68 18.18 -2.67 -2.78
N ALA A 69 17.56 -3.12 -1.69
CA ALA A 69 18.19 -4.00 -0.71
C ALA A 69 18.55 -5.36 -1.32
N GLU A 70 17.65 -5.97 -2.11
CA GLU A 70 17.93 -7.19 -2.86
C GLU A 70 19.05 -6.98 -3.89
N ARG A 71 19.08 -5.83 -4.58
CA ARG A 71 20.16 -5.54 -5.53
C ARG A 71 21.51 -5.40 -4.83
N ARG A 72 21.57 -4.72 -3.67
CA ARG A 72 22.81 -4.54 -2.90
C ARG A 72 23.33 -5.87 -2.36
N THR A 73 22.46 -6.73 -1.84
CA THR A 73 22.87 -8.07 -1.36
C THR A 73 23.41 -8.93 -2.49
N ARG A 74 22.78 -8.95 -3.68
CA ARG A 74 23.31 -9.67 -4.85
C ARG A 74 24.67 -9.15 -5.35
N VAL A 75 24.93 -7.85 -5.23
CA VAL A 75 26.23 -7.25 -5.58
C VAL A 75 27.30 -7.55 -4.53
N ALA A 76 26.95 -7.54 -3.25
CA ALA A 76 27.84 -7.94 -2.16
C ALA A 76 28.26 -9.42 -2.32
N ASP A 77 27.32 -10.31 -2.59
CA ASP A 77 27.57 -11.75 -2.79
C ASP A 77 28.50 -12.00 -4.01
N ARG A 78 28.35 -11.23 -5.09
CA ARG A 78 29.28 -11.27 -6.24
C ARG A 78 30.68 -10.74 -5.95
N ARG A 79 30.83 -9.69 -5.12
CA ARG A 79 32.16 -9.15 -4.76
C ARG A 79 32.87 -10.02 -3.74
N GLU A 80 32.13 -10.71 -2.86
CA GLU A 80 32.67 -11.59 -1.82
C GLU A 80 33.08 -12.97 -2.37
N CYS A 81 32.63 -13.33 -3.57
CA CYS A 81 33.09 -14.54 -4.29
C CYS A 81 34.48 -14.38 -4.96
N ALA A 82 35.08 -13.20 -4.93
CA ALA A 82 36.48 -13.02 -5.31
C ALA A 82 37.38 -13.19 -4.07
N HIS A 83 37.85 -14.43 -3.84
CA HIS A 83 38.86 -14.82 -2.83
C HIS A 83 38.43 -14.94 -1.35
N VAL A 84 37.44 -15.78 -1.04
CA VAL A 84 37.32 -16.32 0.34
C VAL A 84 37.66 -17.82 0.32
N PRO A 85 38.75 -18.26 0.98
CA PRO A 85 39.07 -19.68 1.10
C PRO A 85 37.97 -20.39 1.89
N ILE A 86 37.51 -21.53 1.38
CA ILE A 86 36.42 -22.35 1.92
C ILE A 86 36.80 -22.85 3.32
N ARG A 87 36.48 -22.08 4.37
CA ARG A 87 36.45 -22.58 5.75
C ARG A 87 35.14 -23.32 5.96
N ARG A 88 35.26 -24.61 6.31
CA ARG A 88 34.17 -25.57 6.52
C ARG A 88 33.08 -24.96 7.44
N ARG A 89 31.93 -24.66 6.83
CA ARG A 89 30.79 -24.02 7.49
C ARG A 89 30.06 -25.06 8.36
N ASN A 90 29.95 -24.76 9.65
CA ASN A 90 29.25 -25.57 10.64
C ASN A 90 27.73 -25.64 10.27
N PRO A 91 27.13 -26.84 10.10
CA PRO A 91 25.77 -26.99 9.56
C PRO A 91 24.65 -26.42 10.45
N ALA A 92 24.93 -26.06 11.70
CA ALA A 92 23.93 -25.55 12.64
C ALA A 92 23.39 -24.13 12.33
N ARG A 93 24.06 -23.34 11.47
CA ARG A 93 23.65 -21.94 11.17
C ARG A 93 22.79 -21.76 9.92
N ALA A 94 22.49 -22.82 9.15
CA ALA A 94 21.70 -22.74 7.93
C ALA A 94 20.17 -22.61 8.17
N ALA A 95 19.72 -22.46 9.42
CA ALA A 95 18.30 -22.38 9.77
C ALA A 95 17.66 -20.98 9.61
N SER A 96 18.40 -19.97 9.12
CA SER A 96 17.98 -18.56 9.16
C SER A 96 17.84 -17.92 7.77
N ALA A 97 17.09 -18.56 6.87
CA ALA A 97 16.37 -17.88 5.77
C ALA A 97 15.47 -18.88 5.03
N ARG A 98 14.55 -19.55 5.75
CA ARG A 98 13.52 -20.33 5.07
C ARG A 98 12.56 -19.33 4.41
N ARG A 99 12.75 -19.08 3.11
CA ARG A 99 11.81 -18.31 2.28
C ARG A 99 10.44 -18.96 2.42
N LEU A 100 9.52 -18.29 3.10
CA LEU A 100 8.15 -18.76 3.25
C LEU A 100 7.42 -18.52 1.94
N THR A 101 6.64 -19.49 1.48
CA THR A 101 5.68 -19.24 0.42
C THR A 101 4.53 -18.40 0.96
N LEU A 102 3.83 -17.68 0.08
CA LEU A 102 2.73 -16.80 0.47
C LEU A 102 1.66 -17.55 1.30
N ALA A 103 1.34 -18.79 0.93
CA ALA A 103 0.43 -19.65 1.70
C ALA A 103 0.95 -19.93 3.13
N GLN A 104 2.25 -20.16 3.29
CA GLN A 104 2.85 -20.42 4.61
C GLN A 104 2.91 -19.18 5.50
N TRP A 105 3.04 -17.99 4.91
CA TRP A 105 3.00 -16.73 5.65
C TRP A 105 1.59 -16.44 6.18
N VAL A 106 0.56 -16.59 5.33
CA VAL A 106 -0.84 -16.36 5.72
C VAL A 106 -1.29 -17.30 6.83
N SER A 107 -0.95 -18.59 6.76
CA SER A 107 -1.26 -19.54 7.84
C SER A 107 -0.59 -19.16 9.16
N ARG A 108 0.60 -18.56 9.12
CA ARG A 108 1.36 -18.18 10.31
C ARG A 108 0.83 -16.90 10.95
N THR A 109 0.32 -15.95 10.17
CA THR A 109 -0.28 -14.71 10.68
C THR A 109 -1.75 -14.87 11.09
N ALA A 110 -2.48 -15.81 10.48
CA ALA A 110 -3.88 -16.08 10.83
C ALA A 110 -4.06 -16.77 12.20
N CYS A 111 -3.00 -17.37 12.76
CA CYS A 111 -3.04 -18.07 14.04
C CYS A 111 -2.62 -17.23 15.25
N VAL A 112 -2.42 -15.91 15.10
CA VAL A 112 -2.14 -15.03 16.23
C VAL A 112 -3.49 -14.54 16.80
N ARG A 113 -3.90 -15.12 17.93
CA ARG A 113 -4.98 -14.59 18.80
C ARG A 113 -4.39 -13.68 19.85
#